data_AF-A0A2S2R8N8-F1
#
_entry.id   AF-A0A2S2R8N8-F1
#
_cell.length_a   1.000
_cell.length_b   1.000
_cell.length_c   1.000
_cell.angle_alpha   90.00
_cell.angle_beta   90.00
_cell.angle_gamma   90.00
#
_symmetry.space_group_name_H-M   'P 1'
#
loop_
_entity.id
_entity.type
_entity.pdbx_description
1 polymer ?
#
loop_
_entity_poly.entity_id
_entity_poly.type
_entity_poly.pdbx_seq_one_letter_code
_entity_poly.pdbx_strand_id
1 'polypeptide(L)'
;MLVIGIVLNALSTIAFGFLTYVDGRYTFLLLSLLLRTLESLGATGAMVAAFSLTAVSFPESVASTFSALEVCYGMGYIVGPTLGALLFEVGDFPLPFIVMGLITLGTSVLVCILMKQDVPSPNKAKTKVMHLMSVPTVLINSIATVITATAMGYYSATLEPHIRGFGLSSVDVGFVFIISGGTYALIAPVVGYICDTGLNPKKVMIMGSILTIISYSIVGPAPFMPLEKSMVLVII
;
A
#
# COMPACT_ATOMS: atom_id res chain seq x y z
N MET A 1 7.58 3.01 -17.92
CA MET A 1 6.37 2.66 -17.13
C MET A 1 6.37 3.33 -15.77
N LEU A 2 7.47 3.30 -15.00
CA LEU A 2 7.54 3.94 -13.68
C LEU A 2 7.08 5.41 -13.68
N VAL A 3 7.78 6.29 -14.42
CA VAL A 3 7.46 7.72 -14.48
C VAL A 3 6.04 7.99 -14.98
N ILE A 4 5.62 7.30 -16.06
CA ILE A 4 4.28 7.44 -16.62
C ILE A 4 3.20 7.05 -15.60
N GLY A 5 3.42 5.97 -14.85
CA GLY A 5 2.52 5.54 -13.78
C GLY A 5 2.41 6.57 -12.65
N ILE A 6 3.54 7.13 -12.21
CA ILE A 6 3.57 8.18 -11.17
C ILE A 6 2.84 9.44 -11.65
N VAL A 7 3.07 9.88 -12.89
CA VAL A 7 2.40 11.05 -13.48
C VAL A 7 0.89 10.81 -13.62
N LEU A 8 0.47 9.64 -14.12
CA LEU A 8 -0.94 9.30 -14.25
C LEU A 8 -1.62 9.28 -12.87
N ASN A 9 -0.96 8.69 -11.86
CA ASN A 9 -1.45 8.68 -10.48
C ASN A 9 -1.63 10.12 -9.97
N ALA A 10 -0.57 10.93 -10.05
CA ALA A 10 -0.57 12.31 -9.57
C ALA A 10 -1.66 13.17 -10.21
N LEU A 11 -1.77 13.14 -11.55
CA LEU A 11 -2.77 13.92 -12.27
C LEU A 11 -4.20 13.47 -11.94
N SER A 12 -4.42 12.15 -11.80
CA SER A 12 -5.73 11.61 -11.41
C SER A 12 -6.11 12.03 -9.99
N THR A 13 -5.16 12.00 -9.05
CA THR A 13 -5.36 12.46 -7.66
C THR A 13 -5.70 13.96 -7.63
N ILE A 14 -4.96 14.81 -8.34
CA ILE A 14 -5.25 16.25 -8.41
C ILE A 14 -6.66 16.48 -8.98
N ALA A 15 -6.99 15.80 -10.09
CA ALA A 15 -8.31 15.90 -10.71
C ALA A 15 -9.43 15.43 -9.76
N PHE A 16 -9.17 14.43 -8.91
CA PHE A 16 -10.13 13.96 -7.91
C PHE A 16 -10.50 15.05 -6.91
N GLY A 17 -9.55 15.89 -6.48
CA GLY A 17 -9.82 17.02 -5.60
C GLY A 17 -10.83 18.02 -6.19
N PHE A 18 -10.78 18.25 -7.50
CA PHE A 18 -11.71 19.15 -8.19
C PHE A 18 -13.12 18.59 -8.37
N LEU A 19 -13.37 17.31 -8.06
CA LEU A 19 -14.72 16.75 -8.10
C LEU A 19 -15.69 17.44 -7.13
N THR A 20 -15.18 18.15 -6.13
CA THR A 20 -16.00 18.95 -5.22
C THR A 20 -16.83 20.03 -5.92
N TYR A 21 -16.45 20.44 -7.14
CA TYR A 21 -17.15 21.46 -7.92
C TYR A 21 -18.11 20.87 -8.97
N VAL A 22 -18.27 19.55 -9.01
CA VAL A 22 -19.16 18.88 -9.96
C VAL A 22 -20.57 18.76 -9.40
N ASP A 23 -21.49 19.55 -9.95
CA ASP A 23 -22.90 19.46 -9.63
C ASP A 23 -23.57 18.26 -10.34
N GLY A 24 -24.17 17.36 -9.56
CA GLY A 24 -24.95 16.23 -10.07
C GLY A 24 -24.43 14.86 -9.63
N ARG A 25 -25.29 14.12 -8.91
CA ARG A 25 -24.93 12.83 -8.27
C ARG A 25 -24.38 11.79 -9.25
N TYR A 26 -24.99 11.65 -10.42
CA TYR A 26 -24.57 10.66 -11.42
C TYR A 26 -23.23 11.02 -12.07
N THR A 27 -23.05 12.30 -12.44
CA THR A 27 -21.80 12.80 -13.02
C THR A 27 -20.65 12.69 -12.03
N PHE A 28 -20.87 13.08 -10.77
CA PHE A 28 -19.92 12.93 -9.69
C PHE A 28 -19.50 11.46 -9.51
N LEU A 29 -20.46 10.53 -9.43
CA LEU A 29 -20.17 9.12 -9.22
C LEU A 29 -19.39 8.50 -10.39
N LEU A 30 -19.77 8.81 -11.62
CA LEU A 30 -19.10 8.28 -12.81
C LEU A 30 -17.68 8.82 -12.95
N LEU A 31 -17.47 10.12 -12.75
CA LEU A 31 -16.14 10.73 -12.76
C LEU A 31 -15.27 10.24 -11.61
N SER A 32 -15.84 10.10 -10.40
CA SER A 32 -15.14 9.53 -9.25
C SER A 32 -14.65 8.11 -9.54
N LEU A 33 -15.49 7.25 -10.13
CA LEU A 33 -15.10 5.89 -10.47
C LEU A 33 -13.99 5.88 -11.53
N LEU A 34 -14.15 6.70 -12.57
CA LEU A 34 -13.15 6.82 -13.64
C LEU A 34 -11.80 7.28 -13.08
N LEU A 35 -11.77 8.37 -12.31
CA LEU A 35 -10.53 8.89 -11.73
C LEU A 35 -9.90 7.89 -10.76
N ARG A 36 -10.69 7.20 -9.95
CA ARG A 36 -10.18 6.16 -9.04
C ARG A 36 -9.56 4.98 -9.77
N THR A 37 -10.12 4.59 -10.93
CA THR A 37 -9.52 3.56 -11.78
C THR A 37 -8.21 4.03 -12.43
N LEU A 38 -8.15 5.26 -12.93
CA LEU A 38 -6.92 5.82 -13.51
C LEU A 38 -5.80 5.97 -12.47
N GLU A 39 -6.14 6.46 -11.28
CA GLU A 39 -5.25 6.54 -10.12
C GLU A 39 -4.67 5.15 -9.79
N SER A 40 -5.55 4.15 -9.65
CA SER A 40 -5.16 2.77 -9.35
C SER A 40 -4.26 2.15 -10.42
N LEU A 41 -4.55 2.41 -11.70
CA LEU A 41 -3.71 1.96 -12.83
C LEU A 41 -2.33 2.62 -12.80
N GLY A 42 -2.28 3.93 -12.54
CA GLY A 42 -1.03 4.68 -12.40
C GLY A 42 -0.18 4.17 -11.24
N ALA A 43 -0.78 4.05 -10.06
CA ALA A 43 -0.13 3.56 -8.85
C ALA A 43 0.39 2.13 -9.02
N THR A 44 -0.43 1.22 -9.54
CA THR A 44 -0.03 -0.19 -9.77
C THR A 44 1.07 -0.28 -10.82
N GLY A 45 0.96 0.48 -11.92
CA GLY A 45 1.98 0.53 -12.97
C GLY A 45 3.33 1.05 -12.46
N ALA A 46 3.31 2.06 -11.60
CA ALA A 46 4.50 2.57 -10.93
C ALA A 46 5.10 1.53 -9.98
N MET A 47 4.29 0.90 -9.13
CA MET A 47 4.72 -0.10 -8.15
C MET A 47 5.36 -1.32 -8.82
N VAL A 48 4.71 -1.90 -9.84
CA VAL A 48 5.25 -3.05 -10.59
C VAL A 48 6.58 -2.70 -11.26
N ALA A 49 6.68 -1.49 -11.85
CA ALA A 49 7.92 -1.03 -12.47
C ALA A 49 9.04 -0.82 -11.43
N ALA A 50 8.73 -0.25 -10.27
CA ALA A 50 9.69 -0.04 -9.18
C ALA A 50 10.24 -1.36 -8.64
N PHE A 51 9.36 -2.34 -8.40
CA PHE A 51 9.76 -3.68 -7.96
C PHE A 51 10.61 -4.42 -8.99
N SER A 52 10.21 -4.38 -10.26
CA SER A 52 10.97 -5.01 -11.35
C SER A 52 12.37 -4.39 -11.49
N LEU A 53 12.44 -3.06 -11.44
CA LEU A 53 13.69 -2.31 -11.48
C LEU A 53 14.60 -2.65 -10.29
N THR A 54 14.03 -2.72 -9.09
CA THR A 54 14.75 -3.03 -7.85
C THR A 54 15.39 -4.41 -7.93
N ALA A 55 14.64 -5.41 -8.38
CA ALA A 55 15.14 -6.78 -8.53
C ALA A 55 16.33 -6.87 -9.53
N VAL A 56 16.32 -6.07 -10.59
CA VAL A 56 17.41 -6.03 -11.59
C VAL A 56 18.61 -5.21 -11.09
N SER A 57 18.36 -4.15 -10.33
CA SER A 57 19.41 -3.23 -9.86
C SER A 57 20.18 -3.77 -8.66
N PHE A 58 19.55 -4.59 -7.82
CA PHE A 58 20.12 -5.14 -6.58
C PHE A 58 19.97 -6.67 -6.50
N PRO A 59 20.58 -7.44 -7.43
CA PRO A 59 20.36 -8.89 -7.52
C PRO A 59 20.88 -9.69 -6.31
N GLU A 60 21.87 -9.16 -5.58
CA GLU A 60 22.46 -9.84 -4.41
C GLU A 60 21.72 -9.56 -3.10
N SER A 61 20.87 -8.55 -3.05
CA SER A 61 20.18 -8.09 -1.82
C SER A 61 18.73 -7.72 -2.10
N VAL A 62 18.05 -8.57 -2.87
CA VAL A 62 16.67 -8.33 -3.30
C VAL A 62 15.74 -8.22 -2.08
N ALA A 63 15.78 -9.16 -1.13
CA ALA A 63 14.83 -9.12 -0.01
C ALA A 63 15.06 -7.91 0.90
N SER A 64 16.32 -7.58 1.21
CA SER A 64 16.67 -6.37 1.96
C SER A 64 16.23 -5.09 1.24
N THR A 65 16.44 -4.97 -0.07
CA THR A 65 16.04 -3.76 -0.80
C THR A 65 14.52 -3.62 -0.89
N PHE A 66 13.81 -4.72 -1.13
CA PHE A 66 12.34 -4.74 -1.05
C PHE A 66 11.85 -4.38 0.35
N SER A 67 12.49 -4.89 1.40
CA SER A 67 12.13 -4.54 2.77
C SER A 67 12.30 -3.05 3.06
N ALA A 68 13.34 -2.40 2.52
CA ALA A 68 13.52 -0.96 2.64
C ALA A 68 12.43 -0.17 1.89
N LEU A 69 11.99 -0.64 0.72
CA LEU A 69 10.82 -0.07 0.03
C LEU A 69 9.55 -0.20 0.89
N GLU A 70 9.38 -1.34 1.56
CA GLU A 70 8.26 -1.56 2.47
C GLU A 70 8.30 -0.67 3.72
N VAL A 71 9.50 -0.30 4.22
CA VAL A 71 9.62 0.74 5.26
C VAL A 71 9.08 2.07 4.75
N CYS A 72 9.47 2.48 3.53
CA CYS A 72 8.96 3.70 2.92
C CYS A 72 7.43 3.66 2.72
N TYR A 73 6.90 2.49 2.31
CA TYR A 73 5.46 2.28 2.21
C TYR A 73 4.78 2.41 3.57
N GLY A 74 5.31 1.77 4.61
CA GLY A 74 4.84 1.87 5.99
C GLY A 74 4.85 3.31 6.50
N MET A 75 5.94 4.06 6.29
CA MET A 75 6.00 5.48 6.62
C MET A 75 4.94 6.30 5.88
N GLY A 76 4.70 6.03 4.60
CA GLY A 76 3.61 6.64 3.85
C GLY A 76 2.23 6.33 4.46
N TYR A 77 2.05 5.11 4.96
CA TYR A 77 0.82 4.68 5.65
C TYR A 77 0.60 5.38 6.99
N ILE A 78 1.68 5.68 7.72
CA ILE A 78 1.68 6.44 8.98
C ILE A 78 1.38 7.93 8.73
N VAL A 79 2.14 8.53 7.81
CA VAL A 79 2.17 9.98 7.59
C VAL A 79 0.97 10.43 6.74
N GLY A 80 0.51 9.58 5.82
CA GLY A 80 -0.54 9.89 4.85
C GLY A 80 -1.86 10.35 5.46
N PRO A 81 -2.54 9.56 6.32
CA PRO A 81 -3.80 9.95 6.94
C PRO A 81 -3.68 11.21 7.80
N THR A 82 -2.59 11.33 8.56
CA THR A 82 -2.34 12.48 9.45
C THR A 82 -2.17 13.77 8.63
N LEU A 83 -1.32 13.76 7.60
CA LEU A 83 -1.16 14.92 6.72
C LEU A 83 -2.44 15.23 5.95
N GLY A 84 -3.15 14.20 5.47
CA GLY A 84 -4.43 14.36 4.79
C GLY A 84 -5.48 15.04 5.66
N ALA A 85 -5.60 14.63 6.92
CA ALA A 85 -6.52 15.22 7.89
C ALA A 85 -6.17 16.69 8.20
N LEU A 86 -4.90 17.00 8.45
CA LEU A 86 -4.45 18.37 8.69
C LEU A 86 -4.70 19.29 7.49
N LEU A 87 -4.42 18.81 6.28
CA LEU A 87 -4.71 19.55 5.05
C LEU A 87 -6.21 19.76 4.84
N PHE A 88 -7.03 18.78 5.23
CA PHE A 88 -8.48 18.88 5.15
C PHE A 88 -9.03 19.94 6.11
N GLU A 89 -8.50 20.02 7.34
CA GLU A 89 -8.93 21.03 8.32
C GLU A 89 -8.61 22.47 7.89
N VAL A 90 -7.54 22.68 7.11
CA VAL A 90 -7.08 24.02 6.70
C VAL A 90 -7.67 24.47 5.35
N GLY A 91 -7.92 23.55 4.42
CA GLY A 91 -8.33 23.88 3.05
C GLY A 91 -9.39 22.98 2.46
N ASP A 92 -10.23 22.40 3.31
CA ASP A 92 -11.38 21.57 2.95
C ASP A 92 -11.00 20.36 2.07
N PHE A 93 -12.01 19.78 1.41
CA PHE A 93 -11.89 18.60 0.57
C PHE A 93 -10.79 18.66 -0.51
N PRO A 94 -10.62 19.73 -1.32
CA PRO A 94 -9.68 19.70 -2.44
C PRO A 94 -8.21 19.79 -2.03
N LEU A 95 -7.87 20.44 -0.91
CA LEU A 95 -6.48 20.73 -0.55
C LEU A 95 -5.60 19.47 -0.35
N PRO A 96 -6.02 18.42 0.37
CA PRO A 96 -5.26 17.17 0.51
C PRO A 96 -4.87 16.55 -0.84
N PHE A 97 -5.81 16.49 -1.77
CA PHE A 97 -5.60 15.86 -3.08
C PHE A 97 -4.62 16.65 -3.95
N ILE A 98 -4.74 17.98 -3.95
CA ILE A 98 -3.85 18.85 -4.73
C ILE A 98 -2.42 18.75 -4.18
N VAL A 99 -2.23 18.89 -2.86
CA VAL A 99 -0.90 18.85 -2.24
C VAL A 99 -0.24 17.48 -2.42
N MET A 100 -0.95 16.38 -2.12
CA MET A 100 -0.41 15.03 -2.26
C MET A 100 -0.14 14.67 -3.73
N GLY A 101 -0.99 15.12 -4.63
CA GLY A 101 -0.80 14.97 -6.07
C GLY A 101 0.41 15.73 -6.59
N LEU A 102 0.64 16.98 -6.13
CA LEU A 102 1.82 17.76 -6.50
C LEU A 102 3.12 17.18 -5.94
N ILE A 103 3.11 16.69 -4.70
CA ILE A 103 4.25 15.97 -4.10
C ILE A 103 4.58 14.75 -4.96
N THR A 104 3.57 13.95 -5.31
CA THR A 104 3.72 12.76 -6.18
C THR A 104 4.21 13.13 -7.58
N LEU A 105 3.76 14.26 -8.13
CA LEU A 105 4.26 14.75 -9.41
C LEU A 105 5.73 15.17 -9.30
N GLY A 106 6.12 15.81 -8.20
CA GLY A 106 7.51 16.17 -7.91
C GLY A 106 8.44 14.95 -7.81
N THR A 107 7.97 13.85 -7.20
CA THR A 107 8.77 12.61 -7.17
C THR A 107 9.02 12.04 -8.56
N SER A 108 8.10 12.21 -9.52
CA SER A 108 8.33 11.80 -10.91
C SER A 108 9.51 12.55 -11.55
N VAL A 109 9.66 13.84 -11.26
CA VAL A 109 10.79 14.66 -11.73
C VAL A 109 12.09 14.20 -11.09
N LEU A 110 12.08 13.94 -9.78
CA LEU A 110 13.25 13.39 -9.08
C LEU A 110 13.66 12.04 -9.65
N VAL A 111 12.72 11.15 -9.94
CA VAL A 111 12.99 9.85 -10.57
C VAL A 111 13.65 10.05 -11.94
N CYS A 112 13.15 10.98 -12.77
CA CYS A 112 13.75 11.29 -14.07
C CYS A 112 15.20 11.81 -13.97
N ILE A 113 15.52 12.57 -12.93
CA ILE A 113 16.87 13.14 -12.74
C ILE A 113 17.83 12.12 -12.13
N LEU A 114 17.36 11.35 -11.13
CA LEU A 114 18.22 10.47 -10.32
C LEU A 114 18.41 9.08 -10.93
N MET A 115 17.43 8.54 -11.65
CA MET A 115 17.62 7.25 -12.33
C MET A 115 18.49 7.42 -13.57
N LYS A 116 19.72 6.90 -13.50
CA LYS A 116 20.54 6.66 -14.69
C LYS A 116 19.97 5.49 -15.50
N GLN A 117 19.95 5.62 -16.82
CA GLN A 117 19.43 4.60 -17.74
C GLN A 117 20.33 3.36 -17.90
N ASP A 118 21.37 3.21 -17.08
CA ASP A 118 22.36 2.12 -17.16
C ASP A 118 21.81 0.75 -16.71
N VAL A 119 20.51 0.66 -16.42
CA VAL A 119 19.84 -0.61 -16.13
C VAL A 119 19.86 -1.43 -17.43
N PRO A 120 20.44 -2.64 -17.42
CA PRO A 120 20.48 -3.49 -18.59
C PRO A 120 19.08 -3.61 -19.20
N SER A 121 18.94 -3.25 -20.49
CA SER A 121 17.69 -3.44 -21.20
C SER A 121 17.31 -4.93 -21.09
N PRO A 122 16.20 -5.28 -20.41
CA PRO A 122 15.86 -6.67 -20.24
C PRO A 122 15.67 -7.28 -21.63
N ASN A 123 16.33 -8.41 -21.86
CA ASN A 123 16.11 -9.22 -23.07
C ASN A 123 14.60 -9.43 -23.21
N LYS A 124 14.04 -9.18 -24.42
CA LYS A 124 12.59 -9.28 -24.67
C LYS A 124 12.03 -10.53 -23.98
N ALA A 125 11.00 -10.34 -23.15
CA ALA A 125 10.38 -11.41 -22.38
C ALA A 125 10.02 -12.59 -23.31
N LYS A 126 10.76 -13.70 -23.19
CA LYS A 126 10.55 -14.89 -24.02
C LYS A 126 9.30 -15.67 -23.61
N THR A 127 8.78 -15.41 -22.42
CA THR A 127 7.69 -16.18 -21.80
C THR A 127 6.47 -15.31 -21.59
N LYS A 128 5.30 -15.81 -22.00
CA LYS A 128 4.01 -15.14 -21.75
C LYS A 128 3.65 -15.23 -20.27
N VAL A 129 3.10 -14.16 -19.69
CA VAL A 129 2.62 -14.12 -18.28
C VAL A 129 1.65 -15.26 -17.98
N MET A 130 0.77 -15.60 -18.93
CA MET A 130 -0.18 -16.71 -18.78
C MET A 130 0.52 -18.06 -18.53
N HIS A 131 1.70 -18.28 -19.12
CA HIS A 131 2.49 -19.50 -18.90
C HIS A 131 3.16 -19.50 -17.53
N LEU A 132 3.59 -18.33 -17.03
CA LEU A 132 4.11 -18.22 -15.66
C LEU A 132 3.05 -18.59 -14.62
N MET A 133 1.78 -18.23 -14.85
CA MET A 133 0.67 -18.64 -13.98
C MET A 133 0.38 -20.15 -14.03
N SER A 134 0.84 -20.87 -15.05
CA SER A 134 0.74 -22.34 -15.10
C SER A 134 1.79 -23.02 -14.20
N VAL A 135 2.79 -22.29 -13.69
CA VAL A 135 3.77 -22.82 -12.74
C VAL A 135 3.14 -22.85 -11.35
N PRO A 136 2.96 -24.02 -10.71
CA PRO A 136 2.22 -24.14 -9.45
C PRO A 136 2.76 -23.25 -8.32
N THR A 137 4.08 -23.15 -8.19
CA THR A 137 4.71 -22.28 -7.17
C THR A 137 4.39 -20.80 -7.39
N VAL A 138 4.37 -20.34 -8.65
CA VAL A 138 4.04 -18.95 -8.99
C VAL A 138 2.56 -18.70 -8.70
N LEU A 139 1.68 -19.63 -9.08
CA LEU A 139 0.26 -19.53 -8.81
C LEU A 139 -0.05 -19.43 -7.31
N ILE A 140 0.55 -20.31 -6.49
CA ILE A 140 0.37 -20.30 -5.03
C ILE A 140 0.82 -18.96 -4.44
N ASN A 141 1.99 -18.46 -4.85
CA ASN A 141 2.49 -17.18 -4.36
C ASN A 141 1.58 -16.01 -4.79
N SER A 142 1.09 -16.02 -6.03
CA SER A 142 0.13 -15.01 -6.51
C SER A 142 -1.18 -15.02 -5.74
N ILE A 143 -1.74 -16.21 -5.46
CA ILE A 143 -2.95 -16.36 -4.65
C ILE A 143 -2.70 -15.84 -3.22
N ALA A 144 -1.57 -16.20 -2.62
CA ALA A 144 -1.19 -15.72 -1.29
C ALA A 144 -1.08 -14.18 -1.25
N THR A 145 -0.49 -13.56 -2.28
CA THR A 145 -0.41 -12.10 -2.40
C THR A 145 -1.80 -11.46 -2.53
N VAL A 146 -2.71 -12.05 -3.33
CA VAL A 146 -4.09 -11.55 -3.46
C VAL A 146 -4.85 -11.64 -2.13
N ILE A 147 -4.72 -12.76 -1.41
CA ILE A 147 -5.34 -12.93 -0.09
C ILE A 147 -4.80 -11.90 0.88
N THR A 148 -3.49 -11.69 0.92
CA THR A 148 -2.84 -10.72 1.82
C THR A 148 -3.27 -9.28 1.50
N ALA A 149 -3.30 -8.90 0.22
CA ALA A 149 -3.77 -7.58 -0.20
C ALA A 149 -5.25 -7.35 0.14
N THR A 150 -6.08 -8.38 -0.04
CA THR A 150 -7.50 -8.33 0.33
C THR A 150 -7.68 -8.20 1.84
N ALA A 151 -6.89 -8.93 2.63
CA ALA A 151 -6.87 -8.85 4.08
C ALA A 151 -6.50 -7.43 4.55
N MET A 152 -5.41 -6.86 4.04
CA MET A 152 -5.01 -5.47 4.32
C MET A 152 -6.10 -4.47 3.95
N GLY A 153 -6.69 -4.60 2.75
CA GLY A 153 -7.78 -3.73 2.30
C GLY A 153 -9.00 -3.83 3.21
N TYR A 154 -9.42 -5.05 3.56
CA TYR A 154 -10.49 -5.29 4.52
C TYR A 154 -10.21 -4.65 5.87
N TYR A 155 -9.00 -4.86 6.42
CA TYR A 155 -8.58 -4.26 7.69
C TYR A 155 -8.67 -2.74 7.62
N SER A 156 -8.09 -2.09 6.61
CA SER A 156 -8.15 -0.63 6.46
C SER A 156 -9.57 -0.09 6.32
N ALA A 157 -10.44 -0.80 5.61
CA ALA A 157 -11.81 -0.37 5.34
C ALA A 157 -12.75 -0.56 6.55
N THR A 158 -12.48 -1.56 7.39
CA THR A 158 -13.33 -1.91 8.54
C THR A 158 -12.82 -1.32 9.85
N LEU A 159 -11.51 -1.06 9.96
CA LEU A 159 -10.89 -0.53 11.18
C LEU A 159 -11.48 0.83 11.55
N GLU A 160 -11.57 1.77 10.60
CA GLU A 160 -12.08 3.12 10.90
C GLU A 160 -13.54 3.08 11.42
N PRO A 161 -14.51 2.41 10.76
CA PRO A 161 -15.84 2.22 11.34
C PRO A 161 -15.84 1.51 12.69
N HIS A 162 -14.96 0.51 12.88
CA HIS A 162 -14.87 -0.26 14.12
C HIS A 162 -14.43 0.61 15.30
N ILE A 163 -13.45 1.49 15.10
CA ILE A 163 -12.91 2.36 16.16
C ILE A 163 -13.74 3.63 16.40
N ARG A 164 -14.51 4.10 15.41
CA ARG A 164 -15.46 5.22 15.57
C ARG A 164 -16.49 4.95 16.67
N GLY A 165 -16.88 3.69 16.88
CA GLY A 165 -17.81 3.28 17.94
C GLY A 165 -17.30 3.53 19.36
N PHE A 166 -16.00 3.80 19.55
CA PHE A 166 -15.40 4.10 20.86
C PHE A 166 -15.37 5.60 21.18
N GLY A 167 -15.90 6.48 20.31
CA GLY A 167 -15.96 7.92 20.55
C GLY A 167 -14.59 8.63 20.49
N LEU A 168 -13.65 8.05 19.74
CA LEU A 168 -12.29 8.55 19.56
C LEU A 168 -12.25 9.83 18.72
N SER A 169 -11.28 10.71 19.00
CA SER A 169 -11.02 11.88 18.15
C SER A 169 -10.38 11.46 16.82
N SER A 170 -10.43 12.34 15.80
CA SER A 170 -9.73 12.12 14.51
C SER A 170 -8.22 11.88 14.70
N VAL A 171 -7.64 12.46 15.75
CA VAL A 171 -6.23 12.31 16.11
C VAL A 171 -5.94 10.92 16.68
N ASP A 172 -6.80 10.40 17.56
CA ASP A 172 -6.66 9.06 18.14
C ASP A 172 -6.78 7.97 17.07
N VAL A 173 -7.68 8.15 16.10
CA VAL A 173 -7.78 7.29 14.92
C VAL A 173 -6.47 7.30 14.14
N GLY A 174 -5.89 8.48 13.91
CA GLY A 174 -4.57 8.64 13.30
C GLY A 174 -3.49 7.83 14.04
N PHE A 175 -3.45 7.89 15.38
CA PHE A 175 -2.49 7.12 16.18
C PHE A 175 -2.61 5.61 16.00
N VAL A 176 -3.82 5.06 15.87
CA VAL A 176 -4.01 3.62 15.61
C VAL A 176 -3.39 3.22 14.26
N PHE A 177 -3.58 4.02 13.21
CA PHE A 177 -2.95 3.80 11.90
C PHE A 177 -1.42 3.98 11.95
N ILE A 178 -0.92 4.92 12.77
CA ILE A 178 0.52 5.13 13.01
C ILE A 178 1.15 3.88 13.64
N ILE A 179 0.52 3.27 14.65
CA ILE A 179 1.04 2.05 15.29
C ILE A 179 1.09 0.88 14.29
N SER A 180 0.04 0.72 13.47
CA SER A 180 -0.02 -0.31 12.43
C SER A 180 1.08 -0.14 11.39
N GLY A 181 1.21 1.07 10.80
CA GLY A 181 2.25 1.35 9.82
C GLY A 181 3.66 1.33 10.41
N GLY A 182 3.84 1.74 11.67
CA GLY A 182 5.11 1.73 12.39
C GLY A 182 5.61 0.32 12.67
N THR A 183 4.71 -0.57 13.11
CA THR A 183 5.02 -1.99 13.29
C THR A 183 5.43 -2.62 11.97
N TYR A 184 4.72 -2.32 10.88
CA TYR A 184 5.10 -2.77 9.54
C TYR A 184 6.50 -2.29 9.14
N ALA A 185 6.78 -1.00 9.31
CA ALA A 185 8.06 -0.39 8.99
C ALA A 185 9.23 -0.94 9.82
N LEU A 186 9.01 -1.33 11.07
CA LEU A 186 10.04 -1.91 11.94
C LEU A 186 10.31 -3.39 11.64
N ILE A 187 9.27 -4.17 11.36
CA ILE A 187 9.39 -5.63 11.17
C ILE A 187 9.84 -5.97 9.75
N ALA A 188 9.49 -5.18 8.73
CA ALA A 188 9.85 -5.48 7.34
C ALA A 188 11.37 -5.68 7.12
N PRO A 189 12.28 -4.81 7.61
CA PRO A 189 13.73 -5.00 7.48
C PRO A 189 14.25 -6.25 8.18
N VAL A 190 13.72 -6.54 9.37
CA VAL A 190 14.11 -7.72 10.15
C VAL A 190 13.78 -8.99 9.36
N VAL A 191 12.57 -9.05 8.80
CA VAL A 191 12.13 -10.18 7.98
C VAL A 191 12.93 -10.27 6.67
N GLY A 192 13.21 -9.14 6.02
CA GLY A 192 14.03 -9.08 4.80
C GLY A 192 15.43 -9.64 5.03
N TYR A 193 16.09 -9.19 6.10
CA TYR A 193 17.42 -9.68 6.48
C TYR A 193 17.43 -11.17 6.83
N ILE A 194 16.41 -11.66 7.56
CA ILE A 194 16.28 -13.09 7.88
C ILE A 194 16.12 -13.95 6.60
N CYS A 195 15.40 -13.44 5.60
CA CYS A 195 15.27 -14.13 4.30
C CYS A 195 16.61 -14.17 3.54
N ASP A 196 17.39 -13.09 3.57
CA ASP A 196 18.69 -13.02 2.89
C ASP A 196 19.77 -13.89 3.59
N THR A 197 19.67 -14.11 4.90
CA THR A 197 20.63 -14.92 5.69
C THR A 197 20.41 -16.44 5.59
N GLY A 198 19.42 -16.89 4.79
CA GLY A 198 19.26 -18.30 4.40
C GLY A 198 18.01 -18.99 4.95
N LEU A 199 17.12 -18.28 5.67
CA LEU A 199 15.82 -18.85 6.02
C LEU A 199 14.94 -18.94 4.78
N ASN A 200 14.31 -20.09 4.55
CA ASN A 200 13.46 -20.30 3.39
C ASN A 200 12.25 -19.35 3.43
N PRO A 201 12.06 -18.46 2.42
CA PRO A 201 10.96 -17.49 2.40
C PRO A 201 9.57 -18.12 2.55
N LYS A 202 9.37 -19.36 2.08
CA LYS A 202 8.09 -20.06 2.23
C LYS A 202 7.73 -20.31 3.70
N LYS A 203 8.72 -20.61 4.56
CA LYS A 203 8.47 -20.80 6.00
C LYS A 203 8.07 -19.49 6.67
N VAL A 204 8.72 -18.40 6.28
CA VAL A 204 8.40 -17.04 6.74
C VAL A 204 6.98 -16.66 6.34
N MET A 205 6.58 -16.93 5.10
CA MET A 205 5.21 -16.70 4.63
C MET A 205 4.18 -17.46 5.45
N ILE A 206 4.40 -18.76 5.71
CA ILE A 206 3.48 -19.59 6.50
C ILE A 206 3.34 -19.03 7.93
N MET A 207 4.46 -18.69 8.57
CA MET A 207 4.46 -18.09 9.91
C MET A 207 3.69 -16.75 9.92
N GLY A 208 3.94 -15.89 8.93
CA GLY A 208 3.23 -14.63 8.78
C GLY A 208 1.72 -14.83 8.61
N SER A 209 1.30 -15.77 7.77
CA SER A 209 -0.13 -16.08 7.58
C SER A 209 -0.81 -16.57 8.85
N ILE A 210 -0.14 -17.41 9.65
CA ILE A 210 -0.67 -17.86 10.95
C ILE A 210 -0.85 -16.66 11.90
N LEU A 211 0.15 -15.77 11.97
CA LEU A 211 0.07 -14.56 12.80
C LEU A 211 -1.07 -13.64 12.36
N THR A 212 -1.29 -13.46 11.05
CA THR A 212 -2.42 -12.67 10.53
C THR A 212 -3.77 -13.26 10.92
N ILE A 213 -3.93 -14.59 10.85
CA ILE A 213 -5.16 -15.28 11.27
C ILE A 213 -5.44 -15.04 12.76
N ILE A 214 -4.41 -15.18 13.60
CA ILE A 214 -4.52 -14.93 15.04
C ILE A 214 -4.91 -13.48 15.31
N SER A 215 -4.20 -12.52 14.71
CA SER A 215 -4.48 -11.09 14.87
C SER A 215 -5.92 -10.74 14.48
N TYR A 216 -6.40 -11.19 13.32
CA TYR A 216 -7.76 -10.87 12.87
C TYR A 216 -8.85 -11.52 13.74
N SER A 217 -8.56 -12.67 14.34
CA SER A 217 -9.47 -13.33 15.29
C SER A 217 -9.59 -12.57 16.62
N ILE A 218 -8.58 -11.77 16.96
CA ILE A 218 -8.48 -10.98 18.20
C ILE A 218 -9.11 -9.59 18.01
N VAL A 219 -8.79 -8.91 16.90
CA VAL A 219 -9.25 -7.52 16.62
C VAL A 219 -10.77 -7.42 16.55
N GLY A 220 -11.42 -8.34 15.83
CA GLY A 220 -12.87 -8.52 15.86
C GLY A 220 -13.17 -9.78 16.64
N PRO A 221 -13.30 -9.73 17.99
CA PRO A 221 -13.36 -10.93 18.82
C PRO A 221 -14.42 -11.87 18.27
N ALA A 222 -13.97 -13.04 17.85
CA ALA A 222 -14.83 -13.97 17.14
C ALA A 222 -16.07 -14.31 17.99
N PRO A 223 -17.25 -14.59 17.41
CA PRO A 223 -18.48 -14.80 18.18
C PRO A 223 -18.38 -15.91 19.24
N PHE A 224 -17.41 -16.81 19.09
CA PHE A 224 -17.11 -17.92 19.97
C PHE A 224 -16.05 -17.62 21.06
N MET A 225 -15.46 -16.43 21.06
CA MET A 225 -14.44 -16.00 22.03
C MET A 225 -15.08 -15.00 23.02
N PRO A 226 -15.06 -15.26 24.33
CA PRO A 226 -15.65 -14.38 25.34
C PRO A 226 -14.73 -13.18 25.64
N LEU A 227 -14.40 -12.41 24.61
CA LEU A 227 -13.60 -11.19 24.72
C LEU A 227 -14.49 -9.99 24.42
N GLU A 228 -14.57 -9.06 25.36
CA GLU A 228 -15.21 -7.77 25.12
C GLU A 228 -14.35 -6.90 24.19
N LYS A 229 -15.00 -6.10 23.35
CA LYS A 229 -14.32 -5.16 22.45
C LYS A 229 -13.50 -4.19 23.30
N SER A 230 -12.18 -4.24 23.16
CA SER A 230 -11.25 -3.35 23.88
C SER A 230 -10.29 -2.69 22.91
N MET A 231 -9.97 -1.42 23.16
CA MET A 231 -8.99 -0.66 22.38
C MET A 231 -7.62 -1.34 22.34
N VAL A 232 -7.24 -2.04 23.41
CA VAL A 232 -5.96 -2.77 23.48
C VAL A 232 -5.94 -3.94 22.50
N LEU A 233 -7.07 -4.63 22.29
CA LEU A 233 -7.18 -5.75 21.36
C LEU A 233 -7.16 -5.31 19.89
N VAL A 234 -7.48 -4.05 19.61
CA VAL A 234 -7.45 -3.47 18.26
C VAL A 234 -6.04 -3.02 17.87
N ILE A 235 -5.23 -2.66 18.87
CA ILE A 235 -3.86 -2.16 18.69
C ILE A 235 -2.82 -3.30 18.63
N ILE A 236 -3.11 -4.46 19.23
CA ILE A 236 -2.25 -5.66 19.24
C ILE A 236 -2.44 -6.48 17.95
#